data_AF-A0A1H1GE09-F1
#
_entry.id   AF-A0A1H1GE09-F1
#
_cell.length_a   1.000
_cell.length_b   1.000
_cell.length_c   1.000
_cell.angle_alpha   90.00
_cell.angle_beta   90.00
_cell.angle_gamma   90.00
#
_symmetry.space_group_name_H-M   'P 1'
#
loop_
_entity.id
_entity.type
_entity.pdbx_description
1 polymer ?
#
loop_
_entity_poly.entity_id
_entity_poly.type
_entity_poly.pdbx_seq_one_letter_code
_entity_poly.pdbx_strand_id
1 'polypeptide(L)'
;MRAIFPLLFLLSMPLAAAPLHSQFLPPDDLGLRKEVADSQQLLQVTSYSVVVGNQRQSNQQPIPVTSPLILRLKGKPLSKGATISQVLVSFDAESKSLKKPVFDDKSKTLTLNYPLAQYRVMLDLLRNDTVYVQFLSYPNGHIWADLHTGSLRAR
;
A
#
# COMPACT_ATOMS: atom_id res chain seq x y z
N MET A 1 -22.12 -40.75 -36.60
CA MET A 1 -21.14 -40.50 -35.51
C MET A 1 -21.26 -39.03 -35.12
N ARG A 2 -21.81 -38.75 -33.94
CA ARG A 2 -22.06 -37.38 -33.44
C ARG A 2 -20.82 -36.89 -32.70
N ALA A 3 -20.18 -35.85 -33.23
CA ALA A 3 -19.06 -35.17 -32.59
C ALA A 3 -19.57 -34.34 -31.40
N ILE A 4 -19.43 -34.88 -30.19
CA ILE A 4 -19.69 -34.18 -28.93
C ILE A 4 -18.36 -34.14 -28.17
N PHE A 5 -17.39 -33.31 -28.58
CA PHE A 5 -16.13 -33.24 -27.84
C PHE A 5 -15.42 -31.87 -27.69
N PRO A 6 -15.84 -30.70 -28.23
CA PRO A 6 -15.05 -29.49 -27.98
C PRO A 6 -15.49 -28.68 -26.75
N LEU A 7 -16.54 -29.07 -25.99
CA LEU A 7 -17.06 -28.22 -24.91
C LEU A 7 -16.33 -28.39 -23.56
N LEU A 8 -15.61 -29.50 -23.34
CA LEU A 8 -14.94 -29.79 -22.06
C LEU A 8 -13.57 -29.12 -21.88
N PHE A 9 -13.01 -28.50 -22.93
CA PHE A 9 -11.66 -27.90 -22.88
C PHE A 9 -11.64 -26.42 -22.46
N LEU A 10 -12.80 -25.77 -22.29
CA LEU A 10 -12.88 -24.36 -21.88
C LEU A 10 -12.96 -24.16 -20.35
N LEU A 11 -13.11 -25.24 -19.57
CA LEU A 11 -13.24 -25.20 -18.11
C LEU A 11 -11.91 -25.41 -17.36
N SER A 12 -10.81 -25.66 -18.07
CA SER A 12 -9.49 -25.91 -17.48
C SER A 12 -8.59 -24.67 -17.44
N MET A 13 -9.09 -23.48 -17.80
CA MET A 13 -8.30 -22.27 -17.62
C MET A 13 -8.08 -22.04 -16.12
N PRO A 14 -6.83 -21.98 -15.64
CA PRO A 14 -6.57 -21.64 -14.26
C PRO A 14 -7.11 -20.24 -14.04
N LEU A 15 -8.22 -20.14 -13.31
CA LEU A 15 -8.71 -18.86 -12.80
C LEU A 15 -7.69 -18.45 -11.74
N ALA A 16 -6.64 -17.73 -12.17
CA ALA A 16 -5.72 -17.11 -11.25
C ALA A 16 -6.56 -16.26 -10.31
N ALA A 17 -6.55 -16.61 -9.01
CA ALA A 17 -7.36 -15.94 -8.03
C ALA A 17 -7.03 -14.44 -8.08
N ALA A 18 -8.06 -13.61 -8.25
CA ALA A 18 -7.88 -12.17 -8.25
C ALA A 18 -7.20 -11.74 -6.94
N PRO A 19 -6.27 -10.76 -6.98
CA PRO A 19 -5.68 -10.23 -5.77
C PRO A 19 -6.76 -9.84 -4.76
N LEU A 20 -6.54 -10.12 -3.48
CA LEU A 20 -7.42 -9.64 -2.41
C LEU A 20 -7.59 -8.12 -2.55
N HIS A 21 -8.82 -7.61 -2.43
CA HIS A 21 -9.08 -6.17 -2.55
C HIS A 21 -8.66 -5.58 -3.93
N SER A 22 -8.64 -6.37 -5.00
CA SER A 22 -8.26 -5.92 -6.35
C SER A 22 -9.13 -4.78 -6.90
N GLN A 23 -10.34 -4.57 -6.38
CA GLN A 23 -11.20 -3.46 -6.79
C GLN A 23 -10.65 -2.07 -6.46
N PHE A 24 -9.68 -1.97 -5.54
CA PHE A 24 -9.01 -0.71 -5.18
C PHE A 24 -7.74 -0.47 -6.00
N LEU A 25 -7.33 -1.45 -6.81
CA LEU A 25 -6.16 -1.37 -7.65
C LEU A 25 -6.49 -0.46 -8.86
N PRO A 26 -5.83 0.71 -9.03
CA PRO A 26 -6.12 1.61 -10.14
C PRO A 26 -5.70 0.99 -11.49
N PRO A 27 -6.08 1.56 -12.63
CA PRO A 27 -5.53 1.19 -13.94
C PRO A 27 -3.99 1.26 -13.99
N ASP A 28 -3.37 0.43 -14.84
CA ASP A 28 -1.90 0.44 -15.05
C ASP A 28 -1.53 1.24 -16.29
N ASP A 29 -1.82 2.54 -16.28
CA ASP A 29 -1.67 3.38 -17.47
C ASP A 29 -0.23 3.43 -18.01
N LEU A 30 0.75 3.16 -17.14
CA LEU A 30 2.18 3.18 -17.46
C LEU A 30 2.77 1.76 -17.66
N GLY A 31 1.97 0.70 -17.58
CA GLY A 31 2.43 -0.68 -17.75
C GLY A 31 3.52 -1.10 -16.76
N LEU A 32 3.49 -0.58 -15.53
CA LEU A 32 4.50 -0.82 -14.50
C LEU A 32 4.29 -2.17 -13.79
N ARG A 33 3.07 -2.70 -13.82
CA ARG A 33 2.69 -3.98 -13.20
C ARG A 33 2.89 -5.08 -14.23
N LYS A 34 4.15 -5.34 -14.53
CA LYS A 34 4.55 -6.42 -15.44
C LYS A 34 4.36 -7.76 -14.75
N GLU A 35 3.80 -8.71 -15.50
CA GLU A 35 3.62 -10.10 -15.07
C GLU A 35 2.71 -10.26 -13.84
N VAL A 36 2.72 -11.45 -13.24
CA VAL A 36 2.01 -11.73 -11.99
C VAL A 36 2.83 -11.16 -10.84
N ALA A 37 2.17 -10.52 -9.87
CA ALA A 37 2.83 -10.02 -8.68
C ALA A 37 3.51 -11.16 -7.90
N ASP A 38 4.77 -10.95 -7.48
CA ASP A 38 5.54 -11.90 -6.67
C ASP A 38 4.88 -12.12 -5.30
N SER A 39 4.34 -11.04 -4.74
CA SER A 39 3.68 -11.09 -3.45
C SER A 39 2.57 -10.05 -3.36
N GLN A 40 1.53 -10.42 -2.62
CA GLN A 40 0.47 -9.54 -2.21
C GLN A 40 0.34 -9.55 -0.70
N GLN A 41 0.37 -8.37 -0.09
CA GLN A 41 0.19 -8.20 1.33
C GLN A 41 -0.98 -7.28 1.63
N LEU A 42 -1.84 -7.71 2.56
CA LEU A 42 -2.99 -6.96 3.03
C LEU A 42 -2.95 -6.91 4.56
N LEU A 43 -3.07 -5.71 5.12
CA LEU A 43 -3.03 -5.44 6.55
C LEU A 43 -4.27 -4.63 6.94
N GLN A 44 -5.09 -5.14 7.86
CA GLN A 44 -6.16 -4.35 8.48
C GLN A 44 -5.56 -3.54 9.62
N VAL A 45 -5.67 -2.20 9.56
CA VAL A 45 -5.14 -1.32 10.60
C VAL A 45 -5.93 -1.51 11.90
N THR A 46 -5.22 -1.78 13.00
CA THR A 46 -5.82 -1.95 14.34
C THR A 46 -5.38 -0.86 15.30
N SER A 47 -4.25 -0.21 15.05
CA SER A 47 -3.77 0.91 15.85
C SER A 47 -2.88 1.83 15.02
N TYR A 48 -2.85 3.11 15.40
CA TYR A 48 -1.96 4.08 14.81
C TYR A 48 -1.36 5.01 15.86
N SER A 49 -0.21 5.59 15.53
CA SER A 49 0.44 6.64 16.32
C SER A 49 1.00 7.70 15.40
N VAL A 50 0.92 8.96 15.81
CA VAL A 50 1.50 10.09 15.07
C VAL A 50 2.77 10.55 15.77
N VAL A 51 3.83 10.76 15.00
CA VAL A 51 5.08 11.37 15.43
C VAL A 51 5.22 12.71 14.71
N VAL A 52 5.24 13.79 15.49
CA VAL A 52 5.50 15.14 15.00
C VAL A 52 6.91 15.51 15.48
N GLY A 53 7.88 15.45 14.59
CA GLY A 53 9.26 15.79 14.90
C GLY A 53 9.55 17.26 14.64
N ASN A 54 10.51 17.79 15.38
CA ASN A 54 11.17 19.07 15.09
C ASN A 54 12.66 18.84 15.27
N GLN A 55 13.40 18.79 14.16
CA GLN A 55 14.84 18.55 14.20
C GLN A 55 15.58 19.70 13.51
N ARG A 56 16.43 20.37 14.29
CA ARG A 56 17.41 21.32 13.78
C ARG A 56 18.74 20.60 13.63
N GLN A 57 19.25 20.48 12.40
CA GLN A 57 20.62 20.02 12.22
C GLN A 57 21.58 21.11 12.71
N SER A 58 22.42 20.79 13.71
CA SER A 58 23.26 21.80 14.37
C SER A 58 24.47 22.23 13.52
N ASN A 59 24.90 21.41 12.56
CA ASN A 59 26.23 21.53 11.94
C ASN A 59 26.24 21.68 10.41
N GLN A 60 25.08 21.79 9.74
CA GLN A 60 25.00 21.98 8.28
C GLN A 60 24.43 23.35 7.93
N GLN A 61 25.06 24.04 6.97
CA GLN A 61 24.63 25.32 6.45
C GLN A 61 24.42 25.21 4.94
N PRO A 62 23.29 25.69 4.38
CA PRO A 62 22.14 26.30 5.06
C PRO A 62 21.40 25.31 5.98
N ILE A 63 21.06 25.72 7.21
CA ILE A 63 20.37 24.87 8.21
C ILE A 63 19.01 24.45 7.66
N PRO A 64 18.83 23.18 7.26
CA PRO A 64 17.52 22.69 6.87
C PRO A 64 16.72 22.50 8.15
N VAL A 65 15.62 23.25 8.31
CA VAL A 65 14.62 22.95 9.33
C VAL A 65 13.77 21.81 8.78
N THR A 66 13.86 20.62 9.38
CA THR A 66 12.98 19.51 9.02
C THR A 66 11.99 19.27 10.16
N SER A 67 10.71 19.31 9.81
CA SER A 67 9.60 18.98 10.71
C SER A 67 8.94 17.69 10.21
N PRO A 68 9.57 16.52 10.40
CA PRO A 68 9.03 15.27 9.88
C PRO A 68 7.70 14.96 10.56
N LEU A 69 6.68 14.66 9.76
CA LEU A 69 5.41 14.15 10.22
C LEU A 69 5.28 12.69 9.79
N ILE A 70 5.21 11.78 10.75
CA ILE A 70 5.16 10.34 10.50
C ILE A 70 3.92 9.76 11.17
N LEU A 71 3.10 9.07 10.38
CA LEU A 71 2.02 8.24 10.88
C LEU A 71 2.47 6.78 10.85
N ARG A 72 2.50 6.13 12.01
CA ARG A 72 2.81 4.71 12.13
C ARG A 72 1.52 3.94 12.25
N LEU A 73 1.37 2.90 11.43
CA LEU A 73 0.21 2.01 11.45
C LEU A 73 0.68 0.61 11.83
N LYS A 74 -0.10 -0.04 12.68
CA LYS A 74 0.02 -1.46 13.00
C LYS A 74 -1.32 -2.11 12.79
N GLY A 75 -1.30 -3.40 12.50
CA GLY A 75 -2.50 -4.09 12.07
C GLY A 75 -2.40 -5.59 12.14
N LYS A 76 -3.51 -6.22 11.77
CA LYS A 76 -3.60 -7.66 11.58
C LYS A 76 -3.39 -7.99 10.10
N PRO A 77 -2.39 -8.80 9.74
CA PRO A 77 -2.23 -9.26 8.37
C PRO A 77 -3.39 -10.18 7.97
N LEU A 78 -3.94 -9.98 6.78
CA LEU A 78 -5.09 -10.73 6.25
C LEU A 78 -4.73 -11.64 5.08
N SER A 79 -3.67 -11.35 4.32
CA SER A 79 -3.25 -12.22 3.23
C SER A 79 -2.42 -13.42 3.72
N LYS A 80 -2.52 -14.54 3.01
CA LYS A 80 -1.78 -15.76 3.32
C LYS A 80 -0.28 -15.52 3.10
N GLY A 81 0.53 -15.74 4.13
CA GLY A 81 1.98 -15.49 4.08
C GLY A 81 2.36 -14.01 4.19
N ALA A 82 1.43 -13.13 4.59
CA ALA A 82 1.76 -11.74 4.89
C ALA A 82 2.81 -11.65 5.99
N THR A 83 3.89 -10.93 5.71
CA THR A 83 5.02 -10.74 6.63
C THR A 83 5.06 -9.33 7.21
N ILE A 84 4.32 -8.39 6.62
CA ILE A 84 4.20 -7.01 7.07
C ILE A 84 3.78 -6.91 8.53
N SER A 85 4.55 -6.13 9.30
CA SER A 85 4.31 -5.89 10.72
C SER A 85 3.93 -4.45 11.03
N GLN A 86 4.41 -3.51 10.20
CA GLN A 86 4.24 -2.08 10.42
C GLN A 86 4.24 -1.33 9.09
N VAL A 87 3.49 -0.22 9.06
CA VAL A 87 3.52 0.75 7.97
C VAL A 87 3.96 2.09 8.54
N LEU A 88 4.90 2.74 7.86
CA LEU A 88 5.34 4.10 8.13
C LEU A 88 4.88 4.98 6.98
N VAL A 89 4.01 5.94 7.28
CA VAL A 89 3.59 6.95 6.32
C VAL A 89 4.31 8.24 6.65
N SER A 90 5.24 8.64 5.79
CA SER A 90 5.95 9.90 5.87
C SER A 90 5.19 10.97 5.09
N PHE A 91 4.94 12.11 5.72
CA PHE A 91 4.36 13.28 5.08
C PHE A 91 5.47 14.30 4.86
N ASP A 92 5.71 14.64 3.59
CA ASP A 92 6.73 15.62 3.21
C ASP A 92 6.08 16.91 2.71
N ALA A 93 6.77 18.02 2.90
CA ALA A 93 6.43 19.28 2.25
C ALA A 93 6.71 19.14 0.74
N GLU A 94 5.89 19.79 -0.08
CA GLU A 94 5.79 19.58 -1.52
C GLU A 94 7.13 19.35 -2.25
N SER A 95 7.46 18.07 -2.41
CA SER A 95 8.49 17.61 -3.34
C SER A 95 7.87 17.52 -4.72
N LYS A 96 8.59 17.97 -5.76
CA LYS A 96 8.18 17.80 -7.17
C LYS A 96 7.93 16.34 -7.54
N SER A 97 8.48 15.40 -6.78
CA SER A 97 8.31 13.96 -6.98
C SER A 97 8.13 13.24 -5.65
N LEU A 98 7.07 12.44 -5.52
CA LEU A 98 6.91 11.55 -4.38
C LEU A 98 7.89 10.38 -4.47
N LYS A 99 8.50 10.02 -3.34
CA LYS A 99 9.34 8.83 -3.25
C LYS A 99 8.46 7.59 -3.40
N LYS A 100 8.93 6.62 -4.21
CA LYS A 100 8.24 5.34 -4.40
C LYS A 100 8.02 4.60 -3.07
N PRO A 101 6.96 3.78 -2.94
CA PRO A 101 6.82 2.84 -1.83
C PRO A 101 8.03 1.92 -1.71
N VAL A 102 8.41 1.60 -0.47
CA VAL A 102 9.53 0.68 -0.19
C VAL A 102 9.11 -0.28 0.92
N PHE A 103 9.28 -1.58 0.68
CA PHE A 103 9.13 -2.61 1.70
C PHE A 103 10.50 -3.12 2.13
N ASP A 104 10.81 -3.01 3.42
CA ASP A 104 12.01 -3.61 4.01
C ASP A 104 11.67 -4.98 4.60
N ASP A 105 12.20 -6.03 3.97
CA ASP A 105 11.96 -7.41 4.39
C ASP A 105 12.65 -7.76 5.72
N LYS A 106 13.67 -7.02 6.16
CA LYS A 106 14.31 -7.29 7.47
C LYS A 106 13.45 -6.78 8.62
N SER A 107 13.02 -5.53 8.54
CA SER A 107 12.16 -4.91 9.56
C SER A 107 10.67 -5.18 9.35
N LYS A 108 10.31 -5.86 8.25
CA LYS A 108 8.92 -6.11 7.83
C LYS A 108 8.08 -4.83 7.82
N THR A 109 8.68 -3.73 7.36
CA THR A 109 8.11 -2.39 7.39
C THR A 109 7.89 -1.88 5.97
N LEU A 110 6.65 -1.48 5.68
CA LEU A 110 6.31 -0.75 4.47
C LEU A 110 6.42 0.75 4.73
N THR A 111 7.15 1.47 3.88
CA THR A 111 7.25 2.93 3.93
C THR A 111 6.52 3.54 2.75
N LEU A 112 5.59 4.44 3.05
CA LEU A 112 4.79 5.21 2.09
C LEU A 112 5.09 6.70 2.26
N ASN A 113 5.02 7.44 1.15
CA ASN A 113 5.30 8.87 1.13
C ASN A 113 4.12 9.59 0.49
N TYR A 114 3.50 10.50 1.23
CA TYR A 114 2.39 11.31 0.74
C TYR A 114 2.67 12.81 0.93
N PRO A 115 2.03 13.67 0.12
CA PRO A 115 2.03 15.10 0.38
C PRO A 115 1.41 15.41 1.74
N LEU A 116 1.91 16.44 2.42
CA LEU A 116 1.38 16.88 3.72
C LEU A 116 -0.14 17.16 3.69
N ALA A 117 -0.69 17.61 2.56
CA ALA A 117 -2.13 17.84 2.38
C ALA A 117 -2.98 16.58 2.65
N GLN A 118 -2.44 15.38 2.45
CA GLN A 118 -3.17 14.12 2.65
C GLN A 118 -3.24 13.69 4.12
N TYR A 119 -2.47 14.31 5.01
CA TYR A 119 -2.42 13.92 6.42
C TYR A 119 -3.79 13.98 7.11
N ARG A 120 -4.54 15.07 6.88
CA ARG A 120 -5.86 15.25 7.51
C ARG A 120 -6.85 14.19 7.03
N VAL A 121 -6.93 13.98 5.71
CA VAL A 121 -7.79 12.96 5.10
C VAL A 121 -7.47 11.58 5.68
N MET A 122 -6.18 11.22 5.76
CA MET A 122 -5.75 9.93 6.30
C MET A 122 -6.16 9.74 7.76
N LEU A 123 -5.98 10.77 8.59
CA LEU A 123 -6.40 10.73 9.99
C LEU A 123 -7.90 10.60 10.15
N ASP A 124 -8.67 11.30 9.32
CA ASP A 124 -10.13 11.24 9.38
C ASP A 124 -10.62 9.84 9.00
N LEU A 125 -10.05 9.21 7.97
CA LEU A 125 -10.35 7.81 7.64
C LEU A 125 -10.02 6.85 8.80
N LEU A 126 -8.86 7.01 9.44
CA LEU A 126 -8.43 6.16 10.55
C LEU A 126 -9.30 6.30 11.80
N ARG A 127 -9.90 7.46 12.02
CA ARG A 127 -10.75 7.74 13.18
C ARG A 127 -12.17 7.22 13.01
N ASN A 128 -12.66 7.24 11.78
CA ASN A 128 -14.08 7.01 11.50
C ASN A 128 -14.35 5.64 10.86
N ASP A 129 -13.36 5.04 10.19
CA ASP A 129 -13.56 3.86 9.38
C ASP A 129 -12.51 2.78 9.63
N THR A 130 -12.81 1.57 9.16
CA THR A 130 -11.82 0.49 9.08
C THR A 130 -10.96 0.70 7.84
N VAL A 131 -9.66 0.94 8.07
CA VAL A 131 -8.67 1.16 7.02
C VAL A 131 -7.84 -0.09 6.80
N TYR A 132 -7.58 -0.38 5.54
CA TYR A 132 -6.69 -1.42 5.09
C TYR A 132 -5.48 -0.81 4.39
N VAL A 133 -4.34 -1.46 4.54
CA VAL A 133 -3.13 -1.17 3.78
C VAL A 133 -2.86 -2.37 2.89
N GLN A 134 -2.75 -2.14 1.59
CA GLN A 134 -2.42 -3.17 0.63
C GLN A 134 -1.14 -2.78 -0.10
N PHE A 135 -0.31 -3.77 -0.41
CA PHE A 135 0.73 -3.60 -1.41
C PHE A 135 0.96 -4.87 -2.23
N LEU A 136 1.38 -4.66 -3.47
CA LEU A 136 1.82 -5.71 -4.39
C LEU A 136 3.26 -5.42 -4.80
N SER A 137 4.09 -6.44 -4.76
CA SER A 137 5.46 -6.39 -5.28
C SER A 137 5.54 -7.16 -6.59
N TYR A 138 6.26 -6.61 -7.56
CA TYR A 138 6.40 -7.18 -8.90
C TYR A 138 7.87 -7.56 -9.20
N PRO A 139 8.11 -8.51 -10.13
CA PRO A 139 9.46 -8.97 -10.48
C PRO A 139 10.42 -7.88 -10.92
N ASN A 140 9.89 -6.79 -11.51
CA ASN A 140 10.66 -5.62 -11.93
C ASN A 140 11.06 -4.69 -10.76
N GLY A 141 10.78 -5.07 -9.52
CA GLY A 141 11.04 -4.27 -8.32
C GLY A 141 10.05 -3.13 -8.12
N HIS A 142 8.98 -3.05 -8.92
CA HIS A 142 7.89 -2.12 -8.67
C HIS A 142 7.09 -2.57 -7.45
N ILE A 143 6.74 -1.62 -6.59
CA ILE A 143 5.81 -1.82 -5.49
C ILE A 143 4.68 -0.83 -5.67
N TRP A 144 3.48 -1.35 -5.87
CA TRP A 144 2.26 -0.57 -5.74
C TRP A 144 1.73 -0.74 -4.33
N ALA A 145 1.30 0.35 -3.69
CA ALA A 145 0.75 0.32 -2.35
C ALA A 145 -0.27 1.44 -2.15
N ASP A 146 -1.25 1.19 -1.29
CA ASP A 146 -2.30 2.14 -0.97
C ASP A 146 -2.78 2.04 0.48
N LEU A 147 -3.67 2.97 0.83
CA LEU A 147 -4.54 2.88 1.98
C LEU A 147 -5.96 3.13 1.49
N HIS A 148 -6.89 2.26 1.89
CA HIS A 148 -8.27 2.38 1.49
C HIS A 148 -9.21 1.92 2.62
N THR A 149 -10.44 2.39 2.56
CA THR A 149 -11.53 1.81 3.34
C THR A 149 -12.04 0.56 2.65
N GLY A 150 -12.68 -0.34 3.39
CA GLY A 150 -13.51 -1.38 2.77
C GLY A 150 -14.71 -0.78 2.02
N SER A 151 -15.54 -1.63 1.43
CA SER A 151 -16.82 -1.20 0.86
C SER A 151 -17.76 -0.72 1.97
N LEU A 152 -18.01 0.59 2.02
CA LEU A 152 -18.95 1.20 2.96
C LEU A 152 -20.33 1.34 2.30
N ARG A 153 -21.40 1.12 3.07
CA ARG A 153 -22.76 1.45 2.63
C ARG A 153 -23.02 2.92 2.95
N ALA A 154 -23.49 3.67 1.96
CA ALA A 154 -24.03 5.01 2.19
C ALA A 154 -25.22 4.91 3.17
N ARG A 155 -25.24 5.79 4.16
CA ARG A 155 -26.35 5.92 5.11
C ARG A 155 -27.37 6.92 4.61
#